data_AF-A0A964YZN3-F1
#
_entry.id   AF-A0A964YZN3-F1
#
_cell.length_a   1.000
_cell.length_b   1.000
_cell.length_c   1.000
_cell.angle_alpha   90.00
_cell.angle_beta   90.00
_cell.angle_gamma   90.00
#
_symmetry.space_group_name_H-M   'P 1'
#
loop_
_entity.id
_entity.type
_entity.pdbx_description
1 polymer ?
#
loop_
_entity_poly.entity_id
_entity_poly.type
_entity_poly.pdbx_seq_one_letter_code
_entity_poly.pdbx_strand_id
1 'polypeptide(L)'
;MYLNFSDSSPSQFLAGGLFSIFKPRTFTSKKRVTYLLDIGFFELLVIAIIGLLVVGPEKLPKYIAQGIKTLRNVRDMATKAKDDIVESAGIKEMDLKKFTDLDSKKLADNVFEDKPESKPAQQKKFDQDAT
;
A
#
# COMPACT_ATOMS: atom_id res chain seq x y z
N MET A 1 5.66 44.96 -40.29
CA MET A 1 5.64 46.29 -39.64
C MET A 1 5.45 46.04 -38.15
N TYR A 2 6.54 45.93 -37.39
CA TYR A 2 6.50 45.77 -35.92
C TYR A 2 6.48 47.16 -35.30
N LEU A 3 5.41 47.52 -34.59
CA LEU A 3 5.42 48.69 -33.71
C LEU A 3 5.80 48.21 -32.31
N ASN A 4 7.09 48.43 -32.02
CA ASN A 4 7.67 48.39 -30.69
C ASN A 4 6.98 49.42 -29.79
N PHE A 5 6.26 48.95 -28.78
CA PHE A 5 5.93 49.76 -27.62
C PHE A 5 7.00 49.50 -26.57
N SER A 6 8.09 50.26 -26.70
CA SER A 6 9.09 50.40 -25.63
C SER A 6 8.56 51.45 -24.65
N ASP A 7 8.79 51.15 -23.37
CA ASP A 7 8.95 52.11 -22.29
C ASP A 7 7.68 52.64 -21.60
N SER A 8 7.40 52.07 -20.43
CA SER A 8 6.94 52.80 -19.25
C SER A 8 6.95 51.89 -18.02
N SER A 9 8.04 51.94 -17.26
CA SER A 9 8.04 51.59 -15.84
C SER A 9 8.74 52.71 -15.09
N PRO A 10 8.06 53.39 -14.15
CA PRO A 10 8.54 53.31 -12.77
C PRO A 10 7.43 53.53 -11.73
N SER A 11 7.03 52.49 -11.02
CA SER A 11 6.35 52.64 -9.72
C SER A 11 6.85 51.60 -8.74
N GLN A 12 8.11 51.80 -8.34
CA GLN A 12 8.67 51.29 -7.10
C GLN A 12 8.37 52.30 -5.99
N PHE A 13 7.13 52.28 -5.51
CA PHE A 13 6.73 52.90 -4.25
C PHE A 13 5.88 51.86 -3.51
N LEU A 14 6.12 51.74 -2.20
CA LEU A 14 5.63 50.69 -1.28
C LEU A 14 6.61 49.53 -1.01
N ALA A 15 7.89 49.85 -0.87
CA ALA A 15 8.65 49.28 0.24
C ALA A 15 8.15 49.93 1.55
N GLY A 16 7.66 49.15 2.51
CA GLY A 16 7.39 49.68 3.86
C GLY A 16 6.20 49.07 4.59
N GLY A 17 6.37 47.86 5.12
CA GLY A 17 5.77 47.40 6.37
C GLY A 17 4.25 47.40 6.53
N LEU A 18 3.57 46.30 6.16
CA LEU A 18 2.35 45.87 6.86
C LEU A 18 1.88 44.43 6.57
N PHE A 19 2.78 43.44 6.46
CA PHE A 19 2.33 42.03 6.38
C PHE A 19 3.18 41.05 7.21
N SER A 20 3.66 41.50 8.37
CA SER A 20 4.29 40.62 9.38
C SER A 20 3.30 40.14 10.47
N ILE A 21 1.99 40.15 10.20
CA ILE A 21 0.94 39.78 11.18
C ILE A 21 0.48 38.31 11.06
N PHE A 22 1.26 37.43 10.44
CA PHE A 22 0.94 36.01 10.50
C PHE A 22 2.18 35.14 10.71
N LYS A 23 2.63 35.11 11.97
CA LYS A 23 3.49 34.03 12.47
C LYS A 23 2.57 32.85 12.80
N PRO A 24 2.53 31.77 12.01
CA PRO A 24 1.78 30.59 12.41
C PRO A 24 2.42 30.03 13.68
N ARG A 25 1.66 30.00 14.78
CA ARG A 25 2.00 29.18 15.94
C ARG A 25 2.01 27.73 15.45
N THR A 26 3.17 27.09 15.50
CA THR A 26 3.30 25.65 15.33
C THR A 26 2.47 24.99 16.42
N PHE A 27 1.26 24.59 16.05
CA PHE A 27 0.38 23.86 16.93
C PHE A 27 1.01 22.49 17.11
N THR A 28 1.72 22.33 18.22
CA THR A 28 2.19 21.04 18.73
C THR A 28 0.95 20.22 19.11
N SER A 29 0.38 19.58 18.09
CA SER A 29 -0.75 18.68 18.26
C SER A 29 -0.25 17.36 18.83
N LYS A 30 -0.54 17.17 20.12
CA LYS A 30 -1.14 15.97 20.73
C LYS A 30 -0.49 14.64 20.36
N LYS A 31 0.06 13.93 21.37
CA LYS A 31 0.60 12.55 21.30
C LYS A 31 -0.14 11.74 20.24
N ARG A 32 0.55 11.50 19.12
CA ARG A 32 0.12 10.55 18.10
C ARG A 32 -0.01 9.21 18.80
N VAL A 33 -1.21 8.68 18.82
CA VAL A 33 -1.46 7.28 19.14
C VAL A 33 -0.79 6.49 18.01
N THR A 34 0.51 6.22 18.16
CA THR A 34 1.30 5.38 17.27
C THR A 34 1.02 3.93 17.63
N TYR A 35 -0.18 3.47 17.30
CA TYR A 35 -0.51 2.05 17.23
C TYR A 35 -1.12 1.81 15.87
N LEU A 36 -0.25 1.64 14.87
CA LEU A 36 -0.64 1.37 13.50
C LEU A 36 0.31 0.31 12.92
N LEU A 37 0.37 -0.85 13.60
CA LEU A 37 0.89 -2.13 13.11
C LEU A 37 2.36 -2.15 12.64
N ASP A 38 3.31 -1.92 13.54
CA ASP A 38 4.74 -2.29 13.34
C ASP A 38 4.98 -3.82 13.54
N ILE A 39 4.00 -4.64 13.09
CA ILE A 39 3.94 -6.10 12.82
C ILE A 39 4.87 -7.05 13.61
N GLY A 40 5.09 -6.76 14.89
CA GLY A 40 5.62 -7.74 15.83
C GLY A 40 4.61 -8.86 16.09
N PHE A 41 5.14 -10.02 16.50
CA PHE A 41 4.32 -11.13 16.99
C PHE A 41 3.43 -10.70 18.18
N PHE A 42 3.89 -9.74 18.97
CA PHE A 42 3.18 -9.23 20.14
C PHE A 42 1.89 -8.47 19.78
N GLU A 43 1.91 -7.64 18.74
CA GLU A 43 0.72 -6.91 18.29
C GLU A 43 -0.35 -7.87 17.77
N LEU A 44 0.06 -8.89 17.00
CA LEU A 44 -0.85 -9.94 16.53
C LEU A 44 -1.46 -10.68 17.73
N LEU A 45 -0.66 -11.04 18.72
CA LEU A 45 -1.15 -11.70 19.94
C LEU A 45 -2.19 -10.84 20.67
N VAL A 46 -1.95 -9.53 20.81
CA VAL A 46 -2.90 -8.62 21.45
C VAL A 46 -4.23 -8.56 20.68
N ILE A 47 -4.18 -8.43 19.36
CA ILE A 47 -5.39 -8.44 18.51
C ILE A 47 -6.10 -9.79 18.59
N ALA A 48 -5.36 -10.90 18.60
CA ALA A 48 -5.92 -12.23 18.74
C ALA A 48 -6.66 -12.38 20.06
N ILE A 49 -6.08 -11.94 21.18
CA ILE A 49 -6.73 -11.97 22.50
C ILE A 49 -8.00 -11.11 22.48
N ILE A 50 -7.95 -9.89 21.96
CA ILE A 50 -9.12 -9.01 21.86
C ILE A 50 -10.21 -9.67 21.01
N GLY A 51 -9.84 -10.23 19.85
CA GLY A 51 -10.77 -10.95 18.97
C GLY A 51 -11.40 -12.17 19.64
N LEU A 52 -10.61 -12.93 20.41
CA LEU A 52 -11.09 -14.06 21.20
C LEU A 52 -12.07 -13.63 22.29
N LEU A 53 -11.87 -12.48 22.95
CA LEU A 53 -12.78 -11.98 23.98
C LEU A 53 -14.12 -11.50 23.38
N VAL A 54 -14.07 -10.82 22.24
CA VAL A 54 -15.27 -10.25 21.58
C VAL A 54 -16.11 -11.36 20.93
N VAL A 55 -15.47 -12.24 20.17
CA VAL A 55 -16.15 -13.28 19.38
C VAL A 55 -16.32 -14.57 20.18
N GLY A 56 -15.37 -14.88 21.06
CA GLY A 56 -15.25 -16.15 21.79
C GLY A 56 -14.26 -17.10 21.10
N PRO A 57 -13.39 -17.79 21.86
CA PRO A 57 -12.40 -18.73 21.31
C PRO A 57 -13.02 -19.91 20.56
N GLU A 58 -14.25 -20.27 20.89
CA GLU A 58 -14.95 -21.39 20.26
C GLU A 58 -15.62 -21.00 18.93
N LYS A 59 -15.97 -19.72 18.76
CA LYS A 59 -16.74 -19.26 17.59
C LYS A 59 -15.85 -18.81 16.44
N LEU A 60 -14.70 -18.21 16.75
CA LEU A 60 -13.71 -17.79 15.76
C LEU A 60 -13.29 -18.92 14.79
N PRO A 61 -12.86 -20.12 15.27
CA PRO A 61 -12.51 -21.22 14.38
C PRO A 61 -13.71 -21.73 13.58
N LYS A 62 -14.91 -21.71 14.16
CA LYS A 62 -16.15 -22.12 13.49
C LYS A 62 -16.49 -21.20 12.32
N TYR A 63 -16.35 -19.89 12.48
CA TYR A 63 -16.59 -18.91 11.42
C TYR A 63 -15.55 -18.97 10.31
N ILE A 64 -14.26 -19.13 10.66
CA ILE A 64 -13.21 -19.35 9.66
C ILE A 64 -13.49 -20.63 8.85
N ALA A 65 -13.83 -21.73 9.52
CA ALA A 65 -14.12 -22.99 8.85
C ALA A 65 -15.31 -22.88 7.87
N GLN A 66 -16.35 -22.14 8.25
CA GLN A 66 -17.49 -21.87 7.38
C GLN A 66 -17.13 -21.00 6.17
N GLY A 67 -16.31 -19.96 6.38
CA GLY A 67 -15.80 -19.12 5.29
C GLY A 67 -14.95 -19.92 4.30
N ILE A 68 -14.03 -20.75 4.81
CA ILE A 68 -13.18 -21.61 3.97
C ILE A 68 -14.03 -22.63 3.21
N LYS A 69 -15.01 -23.26 3.85
CA LYS A 69 -15.90 -24.21 3.17
C LYS A 69 -16.66 -23.53 2.02
N THR A 70 -17.15 -22.32 2.24
CA THR A 70 -17.83 -21.53 1.21
C THR A 70 -16.88 -21.20 0.06
N LEU A 71 -15.67 -20.75 0.37
CA LEU A 71 -14.65 -20.45 -0.65
C LEU A 71 -14.27 -21.69 -1.46
N ARG A 72 -14.14 -22.86 -0.81
CA ARG A 72 -13.89 -24.13 -1.48
C ARG A 72 -15.01 -24.50 -2.44
N ASN A 73 -16.26 -24.40 -1.99
CA ASN A 73 -17.42 -24.68 -2.85
C ASN A 73 -17.44 -23.75 -4.07
N VAL A 74 -17.17 -22.45 -3.88
CA VAL A 74 -17.09 -21.49 -4.99
C VAL A 74 -15.95 -21.86 -5.96
N ARG A 75 -14.79 -22.24 -5.43
CA ARG A 75 -13.67 -22.72 -6.26
C ARG A 75 -14.04 -23.96 -7.05
N ASP A 76 -14.68 -24.95 -6.42
CA ASP A 76 -15.08 -26.19 -7.07
C ASP A 76 -16.12 -25.95 -8.18
N MET A 77 -17.06 -25.03 -7.94
CA MET A 77 -18.03 -24.60 -8.96
C MET A 77 -17.33 -23.88 -10.13
N ALA A 78 -16.37 -23.00 -9.86
CA ALA A 78 -15.61 -22.31 -10.89
C ALA A 78 -14.72 -23.27 -11.70
N THR A 79 -14.11 -24.28 -11.06
CA THR A 79 -13.35 -25.33 -11.73
C THR A 79 -14.25 -26.16 -12.64
N LYS A 80 -15.41 -26.61 -12.15
CA LYS A 80 -16.39 -27.35 -12.97
C LYS A 80 -16.86 -26.55 -14.17
N ALA A 81 -17.28 -25.29 -13.96
CA ALA A 81 -17.73 -24.43 -15.06
C ALA A 81 -16.62 -24.16 -16.09
N LYS A 82 -15.37 -24.00 -15.64
CA LYS A 82 -14.22 -23.91 -16.53
C LYS A 82 -14.05 -25.19 -17.34
N ASP A 83 -14.15 -26.36 -16.71
CA ASP A 83 -13.96 -27.64 -17.37
C ASP A 83 -15.08 -27.90 -18.40
N ASP A 84 -16.33 -27.56 -18.08
CA ASP A 84 -17.47 -27.62 -19.02
C ASP A 84 -17.28 -26.69 -20.23
N ILE A 85 -16.75 -25.47 -20.03
CA ILE A 85 -16.42 -24.54 -21.12
C ILE A 85 -15.25 -25.06 -21.97
N VAL A 86 -14.23 -25.65 -21.34
CA VAL A 86 -13.07 -26.22 -22.04
C VAL A 86 -13.48 -27.41 -22.91
N GLU A 87 -14.30 -28.29 -22.36
CA GLU A 87 -14.83 -29.47 -23.06
C GLU A 87 -15.74 -29.07 -24.23
N SER A 88 -16.62 -28.08 -24.03
CA SER A 88 -17.55 -27.61 -25.07
C SER A 88 -16.93 -26.69 -26.12
N ALA A 89 -15.90 -25.90 -25.78
CA ALA A 89 -15.26 -24.95 -26.69
C ALA A 89 -14.07 -25.54 -27.48
N GLY A 90 -13.67 -26.80 -27.21
CA GLY A 90 -12.55 -27.46 -27.88
C GLY A 90 -11.18 -26.80 -27.64
N ILE A 91 -11.11 -25.88 -26.67
CA ILE A 91 -9.88 -25.17 -26.31
C ILE A 91 -9.01 -26.15 -25.53
N LYS A 92 -7.81 -26.47 -26.05
CA LYS A 92 -6.90 -27.41 -25.39
C LYS A 92 -6.53 -26.89 -23.99
N GLU A 93 -6.75 -27.70 -22.97
CA GLU A 93 -6.40 -27.41 -21.55
C GLU A 93 -4.99 -26.83 -21.35
N MET A 94 -4.07 -27.19 -22.26
CA MET A 94 -2.67 -26.80 -22.23
C MET A 94 -2.45 -25.28 -22.34
N ASP A 95 -3.27 -24.56 -23.08
CA ASP A 95 -3.08 -23.11 -23.26
C ASP A 95 -3.56 -22.35 -22.03
N LEU A 96 -4.68 -22.74 -21.42
CA LEU A 96 -5.20 -22.13 -20.20
C LEU A 96 -4.32 -22.40 -18.96
N LYS A 97 -3.73 -23.59 -18.84
CA LYS A 97 -2.78 -23.91 -17.76
C LYS A 97 -1.54 -23.03 -17.84
N LYS A 98 -0.99 -22.82 -19.03
CA LYS A 98 0.18 -21.94 -19.23
C LYS A 98 -0.07 -20.50 -18.82
N PHE A 99 -1.24 -19.93 -19.12
CA PHE A 99 -1.58 -18.57 -18.67
C PHE A 99 -1.75 -18.49 -17.15
N THR A 100 -2.44 -19.45 -16.54
CA THR A 100 -2.71 -19.46 -15.09
C THR A 100 -1.44 -19.65 -14.24
N ASP A 101 -0.52 -20.51 -14.69
CA ASP A 101 0.72 -20.82 -13.97
C ASP A 101 1.68 -19.62 -13.95
N LEU A 102 1.72 -18.83 -15.04
CA LEU A 102 2.56 -17.64 -15.13
C LEU A 102 2.14 -16.56 -14.12
N ASP A 103 0.84 -16.33 -13.94
CA ASP A 103 0.32 -15.36 -12.99
C ASP A 103 0.53 -15.81 -11.54
N SER A 104 0.31 -17.10 -11.27
CA SER A 104 0.51 -17.70 -9.96
C SER A 104 1.98 -17.61 -9.51
N LYS A 105 2.91 -17.91 -10.42
CA LYS A 105 4.34 -17.83 -10.16
C LYS A 105 4.80 -16.39 -9.96
N LYS A 106 4.29 -15.44 -10.75
CA LYS A 106 4.55 -14.00 -10.54
C LYS A 106 4.05 -13.53 -9.18
N LEU A 107 2.85 -13.94 -8.76
CA LEU A 107 2.32 -13.57 -7.45
C LEU A 107 3.14 -14.18 -6.31
N ALA A 108 3.52 -15.45 -6.42
CA ALA A 108 4.40 -16.10 -5.47
C ALA A 108 5.76 -15.38 -5.40
N ASP A 109 6.44 -15.20 -6.54
CA ASP A 109 7.75 -14.57 -6.60
C ASP A 109 7.72 -13.17 -5.97
N ASN A 110 6.72 -12.32 -6.25
CA ASN A 110 6.60 -10.99 -5.63
C ASN A 110 6.25 -11.02 -4.13
N VAL A 111 5.47 -12.02 -3.65
CA VAL A 111 5.12 -12.17 -2.23
C VAL A 111 6.27 -12.76 -1.41
N PHE A 112 7.10 -13.61 -2.01
CA PHE A 112 8.26 -14.23 -1.37
C PHE A 112 9.55 -13.40 -1.53
N GLU A 113 9.65 -12.52 -2.54
CA GLU A 113 10.77 -11.59 -2.73
C GLU A 113 10.74 -10.39 -1.77
N ASP A 114 9.61 -10.07 -1.14
CA ASP A 114 9.53 -9.12 -0.01
C ASP A 114 10.10 -9.74 1.28
N LYS A 115 11.37 -10.18 1.22
CA LYS A 115 12.24 -10.31 2.38
C LYS A 115 12.57 -8.87 2.82
N PRO A 116 12.38 -8.48 4.10
CA PRO A 116 12.62 -7.11 4.54
C PRO A 116 14.11 -6.77 4.36
N GLU A 117 14.44 -6.09 3.27
CA GLU A 117 15.70 -5.39 3.13
C GLU A 117 15.71 -4.23 4.13
N SER A 118 16.18 -4.52 5.34
CA SER A 118 16.87 -3.52 6.13
C SER A 118 18.04 -2.99 5.30
N LYS A 119 17.86 -1.88 4.59
CA LYS A 119 18.95 -1.06 4.09
C LYS A 119 19.49 -0.25 5.28
N PRO A 120 20.65 -0.58 5.88
CA PRO A 120 21.43 0.45 6.53
C PRO A 120 21.93 1.36 5.42
N ALA A 121 21.25 2.50 5.22
CA ALA A 121 21.76 3.55 4.36
C ALA A 121 22.98 4.19 5.03
N GLN A 122 24.13 3.52 4.89
CA GLN A 122 25.43 4.17 4.98
C GLN A 122 25.51 5.23 3.88
N GLN A 123 25.54 6.49 4.32
CA GLN A 123 26.67 7.38 4.08
C GLN A 123 26.95 7.80 2.63
N LYS A 124 26.30 8.90 2.21
CA LYS A 124 26.74 9.89 1.21
C LYS A 124 26.00 11.20 1.55
N LYS A 125 26.56 12.39 1.74
CA LYS A 125 27.84 13.01 1.41
C LYS A 125 28.06 14.23 2.31
N PHE A 126 29.31 14.67 2.43
CA PHE A 126 29.84 16.05 2.37
C PHE A 126 31.28 15.89 2.87
N ASP A 127 32.29 15.59 2.02
CA ASP A 127 32.91 16.58 1.14
C ASP A 127 32.59 17.99 1.60
N GLN A 128 33.31 18.43 2.63
CA GLN A 128 33.47 19.84 2.94
C GLN A 128 34.98 20.12 2.96
N ASP A 129 35.49 20.36 1.75
CA ASP A 129 36.16 21.60 1.40
C ASP A 129 37.03 22.22 2.51
N ALA A 130 38.35 22.09 2.32
CA ALA A 130 39.36 23.12 2.54
C ALA A 130 39.04 24.27 3.54
N THR A 131 39.60 24.19 4.74
CA THR A 131 40.58 25.16 5.34
C THR A 131 40.82 24.79 6.80
#